data_AF-A0A5K0Y027-F1
#
_entry.id   AF-A0A5K0Y027-F1
#
_cell.length_a   1.000
_cell.length_b   1.000
_cell.length_c   1.000
_cell.angle_alpha   90.00
_cell.angle_beta   90.00
_cell.angle_gamma   90.00
#
_symmetry.space_group_name_H-M   'P 1'
#
loop_
_entity.id
_entity.type
_entity.pdbx_description
1 polymer ?
#
loop_
_entity_poly.entity_id
_entity_poly.type
_entity_poly.pdbx_seq_one_letter_code
_entity_poly.pdbx_strand_id
1 'polypeptide(L)' 'TGVQEGAENNGVQELHVYEINEGDRSSPAYLRLSQKEVNSLGDLVPFTNK' A
#
# COMPACT_ATOMS: atom_id res chain seq x y z
N THR A 1 38.58 -16.17 -25.98
CA THR A 1 37.99 -16.04 -24.63
C THR A 1 36.62 -15.44 -24.78
N GLY A 2 35.58 -16.29 -24.79
CA GLY A 2 34.20 -15.83 -24.90
C GLY A 2 33.76 -15.21 -23.58
N VAL A 3 33.39 -13.93 -23.62
CA VAL A 3 32.76 -13.27 -22.47
C VAL A 3 31.32 -13.77 -22.44
N GLN A 4 30.94 -14.52 -21.41
CA GLN A 4 29.53 -14.79 -21.12
C GLN A 4 28.92 -13.46 -20.71
N GLU A 5 28.11 -12.88 -21.60
CA GLU A 5 27.23 -11.77 -21.29
C GLU A 5 26.26 -12.28 -20.21
N GLY A 6 26.43 -11.81 -18.97
CA GLY A 6 25.55 -12.18 -17.87
C GLY A 6 24.13 -11.80 -18.27
N ALA A 7 23.23 -12.77 -18.33
CA ALA A 7 21.85 -12.54 -18.74
C ALA A 7 21.26 -11.41 -17.89
N GLU A 8 21.09 -10.23 -18.48
CA GLU A 8 20.36 -9.14 -17.83
C GLU A 8 18.96 -9.65 -17.51
N ASN A 9 18.60 -9.56 -16.23
CA ASN A 9 17.28 -9.91 -15.74
C ASN A 9 16.28 -8.80 -16.15
N ASN A 10 16.06 -8.63 -17.45
CA ASN A 10 15.17 -7.65 -18.06
C ASN A 10 13.71 -8.14 -18.12
N GLY A 11 13.37 -9.20 -17.38
CA GLY A 11 12.02 -9.75 -17.32
C GLY A 11 11.14 -9.07 -16.26
N VAL A 12 9.84 -9.00 -16.52
CA VAL A 12 8.85 -8.65 -15.49
C VAL A 12 8.85 -9.75 -14.42
N GLN A 13 8.92 -9.35 -13.16
CA GLN A 13 8.75 -10.24 -12.01
C GLN A 13 7.44 -9.91 -11.31
N GLU A 14 6.51 -10.84 -11.31
CA GLU A 14 5.21 -10.69 -10.66
C GLU A 14 5.28 -11.14 -9.19
N LEU A 15 4.65 -10.37 -8.31
CA LEU A 15 4.54 -10.68 -6.88
C LEU A 15 3.11 -10.42 -6.42
N HIS A 16 2.51 -11.42 -5.80
CA HIS A 16 1.20 -11.30 -5.16
C HIS A 16 1.38 -11.17 -3.65
N VAL A 17 0.66 -10.23 -3.05
CA VAL A 17 0.61 -10.01 -1.60
C VAL A 17 -0.84 -9.93 -1.14
N TYR A 18 -1.07 -10.34 0.10
CA TYR A 18 -2.32 -10.06 0.81
C TYR A 18 -2.07 -8.88 1.75
N GLU A 19 -2.93 -7.87 1.66
CA GLU A 19 -2.99 -6.80 2.64
C GLU A 19 -4.24 -7.01 3.49
N ILE A 20 -4.08 -7.20 4.80
CA ILE A 20 -5.17 -7.57 5.68
C ILE A 20 -5.25 -6.61 6.87
N ASN A 21 -6.44 -6.05 7.09
CA ASN A 21 -6.77 -5.41 8.35
C ASN A 21 -7.34 -6.45 9.32
N GLU A 22 -6.52 -6.88 10.27
CA GLU A 22 -6.92 -7.84 11.32
C GLU A 22 -7.56 -7.17 12.54
N GLY A 23 -7.73 -5.84 12.52
CA GLY A 23 -8.35 -5.08 13.62
C GLY A 23 -7.44 -4.87 14.84
N ASP A 24 -6.19 -5.31 14.80
CA ASP A 24 -5.24 -5.30 15.92
C ASP A 24 -4.26 -4.10 15.92
N ARG A 25 -4.35 -3.21 14.91
CA ARG A 25 -3.43 -2.06 14.73
C ARG A 25 -4.06 -0.68 14.98
N SER A 26 -5.25 -0.62 15.56
CA SER A 26 -6.01 0.65 15.70
C SER A 26 -6.13 1.42 14.38
N SER A 27 -6.29 0.67 13.28
CA SER A 27 -6.35 1.16 11.91
C SER A 27 -7.67 0.78 11.26
N PRO A 28 -8.27 1.64 10.42
CA PRO A 28 -7.79 2.99 10.09
C PRO A 28 -8.10 4.01 11.19
N ALA A 29 -7.38 5.14 11.18
CA ALA A 29 -7.75 6.31 11.96
C ALA A 29 -8.54 7.29 11.08
N TYR A 30 -9.78 7.61 11.44
CA TYR A 30 -10.60 8.54 10.67
C TYR A 30 -10.52 9.96 11.25
N LEU A 31 -9.89 10.89 10.52
CA LEU A 31 -9.80 12.30 10.90
C LEU A 31 -10.85 13.13 10.15
N ARG A 32 -11.97 13.44 10.83
CA ARG A 32 -13.11 14.23 10.33
C ARG A 32 -12.82 15.73 10.24
N LEU A 33 -11.84 16.12 9.42
CA LEU A 33 -11.39 17.51 9.31
C LEU A 33 -12.37 18.41 8.53
N SER A 34 -13.23 17.81 7.70
CA SER A 34 -14.19 18.55 6.87
C SER A 34 -15.33 19.22 7.65
N GLN A 35 -15.53 18.87 8.93
CA GLN A 35 -16.64 19.34 9.78
C GLN A 35 -18.04 19.11 9.19
N LYS A 36 -18.18 18.11 8.31
CA LYS A 36 -19.45 17.69 7.73
C LYS A 36 -19.86 16.34 8.29
N GLU A 37 -21.18 16.13 8.42
CA GLU A 37 -21.73 14.86 8.91
C GLU A 37 -21.46 13.68 7.97
N VAL A 38 -21.18 13.99 6.69
CA VAL A 38 -20.90 13.00 5.65
C VAL A 38 -19.46 13.12 5.15
N ASN A 39 -18.92 12.01 4.67
CA ASN A 39 -17.57 11.96 4.08
C ASN A 39 -17.42 13.05 3.02
N SER A 40 -16.41 13.89 3.20
CA SER A 40 -16.22 15.08 2.38
C SER A 40 -14.75 15.31 2.09
N LEU A 41 -14.47 16.00 0.99
CA LEU A 41 -13.12 16.40 0.63
C LEU A 41 -12.45 17.14 1.80
N GLY A 42 -11.23 16.72 2.13
CA GLY A 42 -10.46 17.25 3.25
C GLY A 42 -10.39 16.34 4.48
N ASP A 43 -11.27 15.35 4.62
CA ASP A 43 -11.07 14.29 5.61
C ASP A 43 -9.79 13.50 5.32
N LEU A 44 -9.05 13.10 6.37
CA LEU A 44 -7.83 12.31 6.25
C LEU A 44 -8.01 10.94 6.91
N VAL A 45 -7.46 9.90 6.28
CA VAL A 45 -7.53 8.52 6.78
C VAL A 45 -6.13 7.89 6.78
N PRO A 46 -5.31 8.11 7.83
CA PRO A 46 -4.10 7.32 8.06
C PRO A 46 -4.46 5.85 8.32
N PHE A 47 -3.71 4.91 7.74
CA PHE A 47 -3.93 3.47 7.94
C PHE A 47 -2.62 2.68 7.96
N THR A 48 -2.65 1.52 8.60
CA THR A 48 -1.63 0.47 8.55
C THR A 48 -2.29 -0.91 8.59
N ASN A 49 -1.88 -1.78 7.66
CA ASN A 49 -2.33 -3.17 7.57
C ASN A 49 -1.13 -4.13 7.73
N LYS A 50 -1.42 -5.42 7.87
CA LYS A 50 -0.41 -6.48 7.76
C LYS A 50 -0.18 -6.84 6.30
#